data_AF-A2SQ07-F1
#
_entry.id   AF-A2SQ07-F1
#
_cell.length_a   1.000
_cell.length_b   1.000
_cell.length_c   1.000
_cell.angle_alpha   90.00
_cell.angle_beta   90.00
_cell.angle_gamma   90.00
#
_symmetry.space_group_name_H-M   'P 1'
#
loop_
_entity.id
_entity.type
_entity.pdbx_description
1 polymer ?
#
loop_
_entity_poly.entity_id
_entity_poly.type
_entity_poly.pdbx_seq_one_letter_code
_entity_poly.pdbx_strand_id
1 'polypeptide(L)'
;MAFAMHINMERCTGCNNCVVACPVNALELNTVDPATTDKIYLVVDGKAKILDVKHELCAGCGVCVEACPYNVIRLVGPQEGATAAKAVVGVHH
;
A
#
# COMPACT_ATOMS: atom_id res chain seq x y z
N MET A 1 4.06 14.82 12.65
CA MET A 1 2.67 14.53 12.27
C MET A 1 2.54 13.02 12.23
N ALA A 2 1.61 12.41 12.97
CA ALA A 2 1.51 10.95 13.04
C ALA A 2 0.34 10.48 12.16
N PHE A 3 0.64 9.84 11.04
CA PHE A 3 -0.35 9.16 10.20
C PHE A 3 0.18 7.75 9.93
N ALA A 4 -0.72 6.80 9.77
CA ALA A 4 -0.39 5.43 9.40
C ALA A 4 -1.00 5.15 8.02
N MET A 5 -0.25 4.48 7.15
CA MET A 5 -0.80 3.97 5.91
C MET A 5 -0.89 2.46 5.95
N HIS A 6 -2.07 1.94 5.62
CA HIS A 6 -2.37 0.52 5.59
C HIS A 6 -2.61 0.10 4.14
N ILE A 7 -2.02 -1.01 3.73
CA ILE A 7 -2.17 -1.56 2.38
C ILE A 7 -2.60 -3.02 2.51
N ASN A 8 -3.70 -3.40 1.85
CA ASN A 8 -4.08 -4.81 1.74
C ASN A 8 -3.22 -5.47 0.67
N MET A 9 -2.19 -6.21 1.09
CA MET A 9 -1.24 -6.87 0.19
C MET A 9 -1.82 -8.11 -0.50
N GLU A 10 -2.86 -8.74 0.05
CA GLU A 10 -3.55 -9.87 -0.58
C GLU A 10 -4.30 -9.42 -1.85
N ARG A 11 -4.86 -8.22 -1.82
CA ARG A 11 -5.57 -7.61 -2.96
C ARG A 11 -4.70 -6.70 -3.81
N CYS A 12 -3.50 -6.34 -3.34
CA CYS A 12 -2.58 -5.49 -4.06
C CYS A 12 -2.04 -6.21 -5.30
N THR A 13 -2.39 -5.71 -6.49
CA THR A 13 -1.91 -6.28 -7.75
C THR A 13 -0.49 -5.87 -8.09
N GLY A 14 0.14 -4.94 -7.38
CA GLY A 14 1.48 -4.46 -7.70
C GLY A 14 1.54 -3.63 -8.99
N CYS A 15 0.43 -3.00 -9.39
CA CYS A 15 0.34 -2.17 -10.60
C CYS A 15 1.20 -0.89 -10.59
N ASN A 16 1.85 -0.57 -9.46
CA ASN A 16 2.77 0.55 -9.32
C ASN A 16 2.18 1.97 -9.46
N ASN A 17 0.86 2.12 -9.62
CA ASN A 17 0.22 3.44 -9.75
C ASN A 17 0.45 4.34 -8.54
N CYS A 18 0.44 3.79 -7.32
CA CYS A 18 0.67 4.56 -6.11
C CYS A 18 2.07 5.17 -6.05
N VAL A 19 3.09 4.46 -6.56
CA VAL A 19 4.47 4.93 -6.62
C VAL A 19 4.59 6.10 -7.60
N VAL A 20 4.07 5.94 -8.82
CA VAL A 20 4.10 6.98 -9.86
C VAL A 20 3.30 8.22 -9.45
N ALA A 21 2.20 8.04 -8.74
CA ALA A 21 1.36 9.14 -8.29
C ALA A 21 1.94 9.90 -7.09
N CYS A 22 2.95 9.37 -6.40
CA CYS A 22 3.53 10.01 -5.22
C CYS A 22 4.42 11.20 -5.63
N PRO A 23 4.04 12.45 -5.34
CA PRO A 23 4.80 13.62 -5.77
C PRO A 23 6.18 13.75 -5.10
N VAL A 24 6.34 13.08 -3.95
CA VAL A 24 7.57 13.08 -3.14
C VAL A 24 8.34 11.78 -3.24
N ASN A 25 7.93 10.86 -4.13
CA ASN A 25 8.56 9.54 -4.30
C ASN A 25 8.77 8.76 -2.98
N ALA A 26 7.81 8.87 -2.06
CA ALA A 26 7.87 8.22 -0.75
C ALA A 26 7.50 6.73 -0.78
N LEU A 27 7.07 6.19 -1.92
CA LEU A 27 6.63 4.81 -2.07
C LEU A 27 7.58 4.05 -2.99
N GLU A 28 7.89 2.80 -2.63
CA GLU A 28 8.75 1.93 -3.43
C GLU A 28 8.18 0.51 -3.48
N LEU A 29 7.92 0.00 -4.69
CA LEU A 29 7.39 -1.35 -4.87
C LEU A 29 8.54 -2.33 -5.15
N ASN A 30 8.81 -3.17 -4.16
CA ASN A 30 9.86 -4.17 -4.14
C ASN A 30 9.29 -5.59 -4.18
N THR A 31 10.21 -6.51 -4.43
CA THR A 31 9.95 -7.63 -5.30
C THR A 31 10.88 -8.76 -4.85
N VAL A 32 10.47 -9.65 -3.94
CA VAL A 32 11.43 -10.48 -3.14
C VAL A 32 11.36 -11.97 -3.44
N ASP A 33 12.31 -12.49 -4.24
CA ASP A 33 12.36 -13.92 -4.60
C ASP A 33 12.81 -14.77 -3.41
N PRO A 34 12.06 -15.82 -3.01
CA PRO A 34 12.47 -16.70 -1.93
C PRO A 34 13.71 -17.56 -2.29
N ALA A 35 14.13 -17.62 -3.56
CA ALA A 35 15.27 -18.40 -4.01
C ALA A 35 16.47 -17.58 -4.53
N THR A 36 16.27 -16.36 -5.04
CA THR A 36 17.34 -15.58 -5.69
C THR A 36 17.22 -14.06 -5.47
N THR A 37 18.28 -13.41 -5.03
CA THR A 37 18.33 -11.96 -4.69
C THR A 37 18.17 -10.98 -5.87
N ASP A 38 17.28 -11.24 -6.84
CA ASP A 38 17.04 -10.34 -7.97
C ASP A 38 15.55 -10.29 -8.38
N LYS A 39 14.79 -9.48 -7.64
CA LYS A 39 13.58 -8.70 -8.05
C LYS A 39 12.35 -9.47 -8.63
N ILE A 40 11.30 -9.72 -7.83
CA ILE A 40 9.93 -10.14 -8.28
C ILE A 40 8.76 -9.10 -8.37
N TYR A 41 8.37 -8.63 -9.55
CA TYR A 41 7.38 -7.53 -9.65
C TYR A 41 5.92 -7.89 -9.32
N LEU A 42 5.60 -9.16 -9.09
CA LEU A 42 4.26 -9.57 -8.70
C LEU A 42 4.27 -11.00 -8.17
N VAL A 43 3.50 -11.35 -7.12
CA VAL A 43 3.29 -12.77 -6.88
C VAL A 43 1.94 -13.18 -6.35
N VAL A 44 1.43 -14.14 -7.11
CA VAL A 44 0.28 -15.00 -6.97
C VAL A 44 0.87 -16.38 -7.27
N ASP A 45 0.58 -17.41 -6.47
CA ASP A 45 1.22 -18.75 -6.55
C ASP A 45 2.71 -18.85 -6.06
N GLY A 46 3.08 -18.19 -4.94
CA GLY A 46 4.23 -18.66 -4.12
C GLY A 46 5.50 -17.81 -4.01
N LYS A 47 5.44 -16.50 -4.20
CA LYS A 47 6.54 -15.54 -3.95
C LYS A 47 5.93 -14.22 -3.35
N ALA A 48 6.69 -13.15 -2.99
CA ALA A 48 6.11 -11.91 -2.40
C ALA A 48 6.36 -10.56 -3.14
N LYS A 49 5.38 -9.65 -3.07
CA LYS A 49 5.54 -8.19 -3.29
C LYS A 49 5.64 -7.48 -1.94
N ILE A 50 6.43 -6.41 -1.87
CA ILE A 50 6.53 -5.54 -0.70
C ILE A 50 6.40 -4.10 -1.17
N LEU A 51 5.45 -3.35 -0.60
CA LEU A 51 5.34 -1.91 -0.84
C LEU A 51 5.92 -1.18 0.37
N ASP A 52 7.08 -0.56 0.19
CA ASP A 52 7.81 0.17 1.21
C ASP A 52 7.45 1.66 1.20
N VAL A 53 7.46 2.28 2.37
CA VAL A 53 7.02 3.65 2.60
C VAL A 53 8.11 4.39 3.38
N LYS A 54 8.71 5.38 2.74
CA LYS A 54 9.65 6.31 3.37
C LYS A 54 8.88 7.32 4.20
N HIS A 55 8.64 6.99 5.47
CA HIS A 55 7.85 7.80 6.41
C HIS A 55 8.42 9.20 6.62
N GLU A 56 9.72 9.39 6.41
CA GLU A 56 10.41 10.67 6.43
C GLU A 56 10.09 11.58 5.25
N LEU A 57 9.67 11.01 4.10
CA LEU A 57 9.27 11.75 2.91
C LEU A 57 7.75 11.88 2.78
N CYS A 58 7.01 10.90 3.31
CA CYS A 58 5.57 10.89 3.21
C CYS A 58 4.96 12.09 3.97
N ALA A 59 4.10 12.85 3.31
CA ALA A 59 3.38 13.96 3.93
C ALA A 59 1.95 13.59 4.37
N GLY A 60 1.51 12.36 4.11
CA GLY A 60 0.12 11.94 4.35
C GLY A 60 -0.89 12.67 3.44
N CYS A 61 -0.53 13.00 2.20
CA CYS A 61 -1.39 13.77 1.29
C CYS A 61 -2.56 12.97 0.68
N GLY A 62 -2.54 11.64 0.78
CA GLY A 62 -3.64 10.78 0.30
C GLY A 62 -3.69 10.51 -1.20
N VAL A 63 -2.82 11.12 -2.02
CA VAL A 63 -2.82 10.93 -3.50
C VAL A 63 -2.66 9.46 -3.90
N CYS A 64 -1.93 8.65 -3.12
CA CYS A 64 -1.78 7.22 -3.37
C CYS A 64 -3.07 6.42 -3.17
N VAL A 65 -4.00 6.89 -2.32
CA VAL A 65 -5.31 6.27 -2.09
C VAL A 65 -6.15 6.41 -3.36
N GLU A 66 -6.26 7.63 -3.89
CA GLU A 66 -6.99 7.93 -5.13
C GLU A 66 -6.37 7.25 -6.36
N ALA A 67 -5.05 7.17 -6.42
CA ALA A 67 -4.34 6.53 -7.52
C ALA A 67 -4.48 5.00 -7.54
N CYS A 68 -4.99 4.38 -6.47
CA CYS A 68 -5.12 2.93 -6.38
C CYS A 68 -6.46 2.46 -6.98
N PRO A 69 -6.50 1.89 -8.20
CA PRO A 69 -7.76 1.49 -8.83
C PRO A 69 -8.46 0.32 -8.10
N TYR A 70 -7.75 -0.38 -7.23
CA TYR A 70 -8.26 -1.50 -6.44
C TYR A 70 -8.73 -1.09 -5.04
N ASN A 71 -8.56 0.18 -4.67
CA ASN A 71 -8.92 0.72 -3.35
C ASN A 71 -8.34 -0.09 -2.20
N VAL A 72 -7.07 -0.50 -2.30
CA VAL A 72 -6.39 -1.33 -1.28
C VAL A 72 -5.53 -0.53 -0.31
N ILE A 73 -5.39 0.78 -0.52
CA ILE A 73 -4.57 1.68 0.31
C ILE A 73 -5.49 2.54 1.18
N ARG A 74 -5.17 2.68 2.46
CA ARG A 74 -5.88 3.54 3.40
C ARG A 74 -4.89 4.39 4.19
N LEU A 75 -5.19 5.67 4.34
CA LEU A 75 -4.47 6.57 5.25
C LEU A 75 -5.30 6.77 6.53
N VAL A 76 -4.67 6.71 7.69
CA VAL A 76 -5.30 6.87 9.00
C VAL A 76 -4.57 7.98 9.76
N GLY A 77 -5.31 9.04 10.11
CA GLY A 77 -4.78 10.13 10.93
C GLY A 77 -4.85 9.86 12.46
N PRO A 78 -4.29 10.76 13.29
CA PRO A 78 -4.26 10.61 14.75
C PRO A 78 -5.65 10.52 15.40
N GLN A 79 -6.71 10.97 14.71
CA GLN A 79 -8.08 11.05 15.25
C GLN A 79 -8.97 9.88 14.80
N GLU A 80 -8.46 8.93 14.00
CA GLU A 80 -9.28 7.94 13.29
C GLU A 80 -8.90 6.48 13.56
N GLY A 81 -7.91 6.25 14.42
CA GLY A 81 -7.40 4.91 14.78
C GLY A 81 -8.41 3.98 15.46
N ALA A 82 -9.58 4.47 15.88
CA ALA A 82 -10.61 3.68 16.56
C ALA A 82 -11.77 3.21 15.66
N THR A 83 -11.98 3.82 14.47
CA THR A 83 -13.20 3.59 13.67
C THR A 83 -12.93 2.89 12.33
N ALA A 84 -11.69 2.85 11.86
CA ALA A 84 -11.32 2.31 10.55
C ALA A 84 -11.33 0.76 10.46
N ALA A 85 -11.30 0.04 11.58
CA ALA A 85 -11.35 -1.43 11.59
C ALA A 85 -12.73 -1.99 11.18
N LYS A 86 -13.78 -1.15 11.11
CA LYS A 86 -15.15 -1.61 10.83
C LYS A 86 -15.56 -1.57 9.35
N ALA A 87 -14.72 -1.02 8.45
CA ALA A 87 -15.10 -0.82 7.06
C ALA A 87 -14.76 -1.97 6.09
N VAL A 88 -14.15 -3.07 6.56
CA VAL A 88 -13.82 -4.25 5.74
C VAL A 88 -14.73 -5.47 5.99
N VAL A 89 -15.58 -5.43 7.02
CA VAL A 89 -16.63 -6.44 7.22
C VAL A 89 -17.96 -5.86 6.77
N GLY A 90 -18.32 -6.12 5.51
CA GLY A 90 -19.69 -5.94 5.06
C GLY A 90 -19.84 -5.36 3.66
N VAL A 91 -19.49 -6.14 2.63
CA VAL A 91 -20.36 -6.31 1.45
C VAL A 91 -20.12 -7.74 0.92
N HIS A 92 -20.73 -8.72 1.59
CA HIS A 92 -21.11 -9.97 0.93
C HIS A 92 -22.53 -9.75 0.38
N HIS A 93 -22.72 -9.95 -0.92
CA HIS A 93 -23.96 -10.49 -1.44
C HIS A 93 -23.76 -11.99 -1.63
#